data_AF-R7UKL0-F1
#
_entry.id   AF-R7UKL0-F1
#
_cell.length_a   1.000
_cell.length_b   1.000
_cell.length_c   1.000
_cell.angle_alpha   90.00
_cell.angle_beta   90.00
_cell.angle_gamma   90.00
#
_symmetry.space_group_name_H-M   'P 1'
#
loop_
_entity.id
_entity.type
_entity.pdbx_description
1 polymer ?
#
loop_
_entity_poly.entity_id
_entity_poly.type
_entity_poly.pdbx_seq_one_letter_code
_entity_poly.pdbx_strand_id
1 'polypeptide(L)'
;MDSPDISAVSEDIMQEASNLKDRASDLIETTISSKKTYPAPSIPKTPSRTINQMLSTRCDHTFNNPGKAALAYMVCGVFTGITFIYNQIMTRTGQQSTASHRMWCISCGVVSLGIVLFCTLTYQLIMALSFVLHGMLYYSAMLVAVAGIGLGVSGIVFFDKDGQSTATGKIGEKASAVYDSVRQRSTHQD
;
A
#
# COMPACT_ATOMS: atom_id res chain seq x y z
N MET A 1 21.56 26.37 -48.58
CA MET A 1 20.79 26.13 -47.33
C MET A 1 20.37 24.69 -47.42
N ASP A 2 21.25 23.80 -46.94
CA ASP A 2 21.06 22.36 -47.07
C ASP A 2 20.11 21.89 -45.96
N SER A 3 19.02 21.25 -46.37
CA SER A 3 18.07 20.62 -45.44
C SER A 3 18.75 19.41 -44.79
N PRO A 4 18.75 19.30 -43.46
CA PRO A 4 19.29 18.12 -42.80
C PRO A 4 18.42 16.90 -43.11
N ASP A 5 19.07 15.82 -43.55
CA ASP A 5 18.47 14.52 -43.84
C ASP A 5 17.86 13.93 -42.55
N ILE A 6 16.54 13.97 -42.46
CA ILE A 6 15.73 13.50 -41.31
C ILE A 6 15.82 11.97 -41.15
N SER A 7 16.23 11.25 -42.19
CA SER A 7 16.38 9.78 -42.21
C SER A 7 17.49 9.29 -41.27
N ALA A 8 18.63 9.97 -41.23
CA ALA A 8 19.77 9.58 -40.39
C ALA A 8 19.46 9.69 -38.88
N VAL A 9 18.67 10.71 -38.50
CA VAL A 9 18.27 10.92 -37.09
C VAL A 9 17.32 9.82 -36.61
N SER A 10 16.50 9.25 -37.50
CA SER A 10 15.55 8.21 -37.12
C SER A 10 16.22 6.86 -36.84
N GLU A 11 17.32 6.54 -37.53
CA GLU A 11 18.04 5.28 -37.34
C GLU A 11 18.84 5.29 -36.03
N ASP A 12 19.49 6.42 -35.70
CA ASP A 12 20.21 6.59 -34.44
C ASP A 12 19.28 6.49 -33.22
N ILE A 13 18.07 7.07 -33.28
CA ILE A 13 17.10 7.00 -32.18
C ILE A 13 16.57 5.57 -31.99
N MET A 14 16.33 4.81 -33.07
CA MET A 14 15.91 3.42 -32.95
C MET A 14 17.02 2.52 -32.39
N GLN A 15 18.27 2.78 -32.77
CA GLN A 15 19.42 2.04 -32.27
C GLN A 15 19.63 2.31 -30.77
N GLU A 16 19.49 3.55 -30.31
CA GLU A 16 19.61 3.89 -28.89
C GLU A 16 18.47 3.30 -28.04
N ALA A 17 17.25 3.25 -28.59
CA ALA A 17 16.10 2.62 -27.94
C ALA A 17 16.26 1.09 -27.77
N SER A 18 16.86 0.40 -28.74
CA SER A 18 17.17 -1.04 -28.61
C SER A 18 18.22 -1.30 -27.53
N ASN A 19 19.26 -0.46 -27.46
CA ASN A 19 20.34 -0.58 -26.49
C ASN A 19 19.86 -0.31 -25.04
N LEU A 20 18.89 0.61 -24.88
CA LEU A 20 18.22 0.86 -23.61
C LEU A 20 17.34 -0.32 -23.16
N LYS A 21 16.67 -0.99 -24.10
CA LYS A 21 15.83 -2.16 -23.81
C LYS A 21 16.65 -3.37 -23.36
N ASP A 22 17.81 -3.59 -23.97
CA ASP A 22 18.72 -4.67 -23.59
C ASP A 22 19.34 -4.41 -22.21
N ARG A 23 19.77 -3.16 -21.92
CA ARG A 23 20.26 -2.79 -20.58
C ARG A 23 19.18 -2.87 -19.49
N ALA A 24 17.93 -2.54 -19.81
CA ALA A 24 16.82 -2.70 -18.87
C ALA A 24 16.51 -4.17 -18.58
N SER A 25 16.65 -5.04 -19.58
CA SER A 25 16.46 -6.49 -19.42
C SER A 25 17.54 -7.11 -18.54
N ASP A 26 18.80 -6.72 -18.73
CA ASP A 26 19.93 -7.14 -17.88
C ASP A 26 19.80 -6.64 -16.42
N LEU A 27 19.29 -5.42 -16.22
CA LEU A 27 19.01 -4.87 -14.88
C LEU A 27 17.87 -5.61 -14.18
N ILE A 28 16.83 -6.00 -14.91
CA ILE A 28 15.71 -6.77 -14.35
C ILE A 28 16.17 -8.19 -14.01
N GLU A 29 17.01 -8.81 -14.84
CA GLU A 29 17.52 -10.17 -14.60
C GLU A 29 18.56 -10.22 -13.46
N THR A 30 19.41 -9.21 -13.32
CA THR A 30 20.33 -9.08 -12.16
C THR A 30 19.61 -8.78 -10.84
N THR A 31 18.43 -8.15 -10.88
CA THR A 31 17.62 -7.91 -9.67
C THR A 31 16.84 -9.17 -9.24
N ILE A 32 16.54 -10.09 -10.17
CA ILE A 32 15.74 -11.30 -9.92
C ILE A 32 16.61 -12.55 -9.69
N SER A 33 17.83 -12.62 -10.25
CA SER A 33 18.73 -13.78 -10.16
C SER A 33 19.92 -13.60 -9.21
N SER A 34 19.75 -12.85 -8.12
CA SER A 34 20.56 -13.10 -6.93
C SER A 34 19.86 -14.20 -6.14
N LYS A 35 20.34 -15.45 -6.25
CA LYS A 35 20.02 -16.52 -5.29
C LYS A 35 20.43 -16.01 -3.90
N LYS A 36 19.52 -15.28 -3.24
CA LYS A 36 19.70 -14.81 -1.87
C LYS A 36 19.62 -16.03 -0.97
N THR A 37 20.77 -16.65 -0.76
CA THR A 37 20.97 -17.70 0.23
C THR A 37 20.83 -17.05 1.60
N TYR A 38 19.76 -17.37 2.32
CA TYR A 38 19.56 -16.88 3.68
C TYR A 38 20.39 -17.73 4.65
N PRO A 39 21.19 -17.10 5.54
CA PRO A 39 22.00 -17.83 6.50
C PRO A 39 21.13 -18.55 7.53
N ALA A 40 21.67 -19.62 8.11
CA ALA A 40 20.97 -20.38 9.15
C ALA A 40 20.79 -19.53 10.43
N PRO A 41 19.61 -19.56 11.07
CA PRO A 41 19.39 -18.93 12.37
C PRO A 41 20.16 -19.63 13.50
N SER A 42 20.60 -18.86 14.50
CA SER A 42 21.23 -19.41 15.70
C SER A 42 20.25 -20.24 16.53
N ILE A 43 20.60 -21.51 16.80
CA ILE A 43 19.73 -22.47 17.50
C ILE A 43 20.01 -22.40 19.01
N PRO A 44 19.02 -22.06 19.85
CA PRO A 44 19.21 -22.06 21.30
C PRO A 44 19.30 -23.50 21.84
N LYS A 45 20.13 -23.70 22.87
CA LYS A 45 20.19 -24.98 23.59
C LYS A 45 19.00 -25.07 24.55
N THR A 46 18.00 -25.86 24.17
CA THR A 46 16.86 -26.18 25.05
C THR A 46 17.20 -27.34 25.99
N PRO A 47 16.51 -27.51 27.13
CA PRO A 47 16.73 -28.64 28.04
C PRO A 47 16.23 -29.98 27.46
N SER A 48 15.49 -29.97 26.34
CA SER A 48 15.00 -31.18 25.69
C SER A 48 15.91 -31.60 24.52
N ARG A 49 16.47 -32.81 24.61
CA ARG A 49 17.32 -33.40 23.56
C ARG A 49 16.55 -33.57 22.24
N THR A 50 15.28 -33.96 22.32
CA THR A 50 14.41 -34.16 21.16
C THR A 50 14.12 -32.85 20.43
N ILE A 51 13.87 -31.76 21.18
CA ILE A 51 13.63 -30.44 20.58
C ILE A 51 14.89 -29.92 19.90
N ASN A 52 16.06 -30.08 20.52
CA ASN A 52 17.32 -29.69 19.90
C ASN A 52 17.59 -30.47 18.61
N GLN A 53 17.31 -31.78 18.55
CA GLN A 53 17.42 -32.57 17.33
C GLN A 53 16.43 -32.11 16.24
N MET A 54 15.20 -31.76 16.62
CA MET A 54 14.22 -31.24 15.68
C MET A 54 14.64 -29.88 15.11
N LEU A 55 15.12 -28.97 15.97
CA LEU A 55 15.58 -27.65 15.58
C LEU A 55 16.85 -27.72 14.72
N SER A 56 17.82 -28.58 15.05
CA SER A 56 19.01 -28.76 14.20
C SER A 56 18.62 -29.30 12.82
N THR A 57 17.72 -30.27 12.75
CA THR A 57 17.27 -30.83 11.47
C THR A 57 16.54 -29.81 10.61
N ARG A 58 15.79 -28.88 11.22
CA ARG A 58 14.91 -27.94 10.51
C ARG A 58 15.51 -26.57 10.27
N CYS A 59 16.49 -26.14 11.07
CA CYS A 59 16.98 -24.77 11.08
C CYS A 59 18.49 -24.65 10.82
N ASP A 60 19.25 -25.75 10.87
CA ASP A 60 20.72 -25.75 10.68
C ASP A 60 21.13 -25.83 9.20
N HIS A 61 20.36 -25.21 8.31
CA HIS A 61 20.66 -25.18 6.89
C HIS A 61 20.32 -23.82 6.30
N THR A 62 20.99 -23.50 5.20
CA THR A 62 20.71 -22.29 4.43
C THR A 62 19.44 -22.46 3.62
N PHE A 63 18.64 -21.39 3.55
CA PHE A 63 17.38 -21.41 2.83
C PHE A 63 17.51 -20.63 1.52
N ASN A 64 17.07 -21.25 0.42
CA ASN A 64 16.98 -20.59 -0.89
C ASN A 64 15.64 -19.87 -1.09
N ASN A 65 14.66 -20.13 -0.21
CA ASN A 65 13.31 -19.58 -0.31
C ASN A 65 13.04 -18.61 0.85
N PRO A 66 12.62 -17.37 0.58
CA PRO A 66 12.40 -16.36 1.62
C PRO A 66 11.30 -16.76 2.60
N GLY A 67 10.22 -17.39 2.12
CA GLY A 67 9.12 -17.83 2.99
C GLY A 67 9.55 -18.93 3.97
N LYS A 68 10.38 -19.87 3.53
CA LYS A 68 10.91 -20.94 4.41
C LYS A 68 11.91 -20.38 5.42
N ALA A 69 12.76 -19.44 4.98
CA ALA A 69 13.67 -18.73 5.86
C ALA A 69 12.89 -17.98 6.97
N ALA A 70 11.87 -17.20 6.60
CA ALA A 70 11.06 -16.44 7.54
C ALA A 70 10.37 -17.35 8.57
N LEU A 71 9.82 -18.49 8.15
CA LEU A 71 9.22 -19.46 9.05
C LEU A 71 10.26 -20.05 10.02
N ALA A 72 11.45 -20.41 9.53
CA ALA A 72 12.53 -20.94 10.36
C ALA A 72 13.01 -19.91 11.40
N TYR A 73 13.17 -18.64 11.01
CA TYR A 73 13.48 -17.55 11.93
C TYR A 73 12.40 -17.34 12.99
N MET A 74 11.12 -17.40 12.60
CA MET A 74 10.00 -17.30 13.55
C MET A 74 10.03 -18.43 14.58
N VAL A 75 10.17 -19.67 14.13
CA VAL A 75 10.23 -20.83 15.03
C VAL A 75 11.44 -20.74 15.96
N CYS A 76 12.63 -20.46 15.42
CA CYS A 76 13.84 -20.27 16.23
C CYS A 76 13.70 -19.11 17.23
N GLY A 77 13.08 -18.00 16.82
CA GLY A 77 12.83 -16.85 17.69
C GLY A 77 11.94 -17.21 18.88
N VAL A 78 10.85 -17.94 18.64
CA VAL A 78 9.95 -18.42 19.71
C VAL A 78 10.70 -19.32 20.70
N PHE A 79 11.44 -20.32 20.22
CA PHE A 79 12.22 -21.19 21.11
C PHE A 79 13.33 -20.46 21.85
N THR A 80 13.93 -19.43 21.24
CA THR A 80 14.92 -18.57 21.91
C THR A 80 14.28 -17.79 23.04
N GLY A 81 13.10 -17.20 22.81
CA GLY A 81 12.33 -16.49 23.83
C GLY A 81 11.93 -17.40 25.00
N ILE A 82 11.43 -18.61 24.71
CA ILE A 82 11.10 -19.62 25.74
C ILE A 82 12.33 -19.97 26.56
N THR A 83 13.47 -20.23 25.90
CA THR A 83 14.74 -20.58 26.57
C THR A 83 15.24 -19.42 27.44
N PHE A 84 15.09 -18.18 26.97
CA PHE A 84 15.47 -17.00 27.73
C PHE A 84 14.62 -16.84 29.00
N ILE A 85 13.30 -16.96 28.90
CA ILE A 85 12.40 -16.89 30.07
C ILE A 85 12.68 -18.05 31.04
N TYR A 86 12.88 -19.25 30.51
CA TYR A 86 13.25 -20.41 31.32
C TYR A 86 14.54 -20.16 32.11
N ASN A 87 15.59 -19.66 31.46
CA ASN A 87 16.85 -19.33 32.13
C ASN A 87 16.68 -18.22 33.18
N GLN A 88 15.85 -17.21 32.91
CA GLN A 88 15.55 -16.16 33.88
C GLN A 88 14.84 -16.69 35.12
N ILE A 89 13.83 -17.55 34.93
CA ILE A 89 13.12 -18.20 36.04
C ILE A 89 14.09 -19.09 36.83
N MET A 90 14.88 -19.91 36.16
CA MET A 90 15.85 -20.81 36.79
C MET A 90 16.88 -20.06 37.63
N THR A 91 17.36 -18.91 37.14
CA THR A 91 18.31 -18.04 37.85
C THR A 91 17.67 -17.42 39.10
N ARG A 92 16.38 -17.05 39.02
CA ARG A 92 15.62 -16.45 40.13
C ARG A 92 15.24 -17.45 41.21
N THR A 93 14.94 -18.69 40.86
CA THR A 93 14.48 -19.72 41.81
C THR A 93 15.63 -20.49 42.49
N GLY A 94 16.88 -20.30 42.04
CA GLY A 94 18.07 -20.93 42.64
C GLY A 94 18.12 -22.46 42.49
N GLN A 95 17.17 -23.04 41.75
CA GLN A 95 16.94 -24.47 41.70
C GLN A 95 17.70 -25.10 40.52
N GLN A 96 19.04 -25.04 40.54
CA GLN A 96 19.90 -25.48 39.42
C GLN A 96 19.84 -26.98 39.08
N SER A 97 19.34 -27.84 39.98
CA SER A 97 19.67 -29.27 39.96
C SER A 97 18.65 -30.18 39.25
N THR A 98 17.52 -29.67 38.75
CA THR A 98 16.60 -30.55 38.00
C THR A 98 15.90 -29.76 36.92
N ALA A 99 16.11 -30.16 35.67
CA ALA A 99 15.37 -29.69 34.50
C ALA A 99 13.88 -30.00 34.72
N SER A 100 13.23 -29.11 35.46
CA SER A 100 11.83 -29.22 35.83
C SER A 100 11.03 -29.00 34.56
N HIS A 101 10.56 -30.09 33.96
CA HIS A 101 9.65 -30.07 32.81
C HIS A 101 8.44 -29.14 33.08
N ARG A 102 8.05 -28.99 34.35
CA ARG A 102 7.01 -28.05 34.79
C ARG A 102 7.40 -26.59 34.54
N MET A 103 8.64 -26.18 34.86
CA MET A 103 9.13 -24.82 34.60
C MET A 103 9.23 -24.51 33.11
N TRP A 104 9.58 -25.51 32.29
CA TRP A 104 9.56 -25.37 30.84
C TRP A 104 8.13 -25.15 30.30
N CYS A 105 7.15 -25.94 30.77
CA CYS A 105 5.75 -25.74 30.41
C CYS A 105 5.22 -24.36 30.83
N ILE A 106 5.59 -23.87 32.03
CA ILE A 106 5.22 -22.53 32.49
C ILE A 106 5.83 -21.47 31.57
N SER A 107 7.11 -21.62 31.20
CA SER A 107 7.79 -20.70 30.28
C SER A 107 7.12 -20.66 28.91
N CYS A 108 6.72 -21.81 28.35
CA CYS A 108 5.90 -21.88 27.15
C CYS A 108 4.56 -21.16 27.32
N GLY A 109 3.88 -21.34 28.46
CA GLY A 109 2.62 -20.68 28.77
C GLY A 109 2.74 -19.15 28.81
N VAL A 110 3.79 -18.63 29.47
CA VAL A 110 4.07 -17.19 29.55
C VAL A 110 4.36 -16.61 28.16
N VAL A 111 5.19 -17.27 27.34
CA VAL A 111 5.44 -16.84 25.97
C VAL A 111 4.16 -16.86 25.14
N SER A 112 3.35 -17.92 25.24
CA SER A 112 2.08 -18.03 24.53
C SER A 112 1.11 -16.92 24.92
N LEU A 113 0.99 -16.61 26.21
CA LEU A 113 0.16 -15.50 26.69
C LEU A 113 0.68 -14.15 26.17
N GLY A 114 2.00 -13.95 26.17
CA GLY A 114 2.63 -12.75 25.60
C GLY A 114 2.32 -12.57 24.11
N ILE A 115 2.36 -13.66 23.33
CA ILE A 115 2.00 -13.63 21.91
C ILE A 115 0.52 -13.28 21.73
N VAL A 116 -0.39 -13.90 22.49
CA VAL A 116 -1.84 -13.60 22.41
C VAL A 116 -2.11 -12.14 22.74
N LEU A 117 -1.46 -11.60 23.78
CA LEU A 117 -1.61 -10.21 24.18
C LEU A 117 -1.05 -9.26 23.11
N PHE A 118 0.10 -9.58 22.52
CA PHE A 118 0.67 -8.82 21.41
C PHE A 118 -0.23 -8.83 20.16
N CYS A 119 -0.79 -10.00 19.80
CA CYS A 119 -1.76 -10.11 18.71
C CYS A 119 -3.01 -9.28 18.99
N THR A 120 -3.52 -9.31 20.22
CA THR A 120 -4.69 -8.53 20.63
C THR A 120 -4.42 -7.03 20.57
N LEU A 121 -3.25 -6.57 21.05
CA LEU A 121 -2.83 -5.17 20.94
C LEU A 121 -2.69 -4.73 19.48
N THR A 122 -2.07 -5.57 18.64
CA THR A 122 -1.90 -5.28 17.21
C THR A 122 -3.25 -5.17 16.52
N TYR A 123 -4.19 -6.06 16.83
CA TYR A 123 -5.56 -6.00 16.32
C TYR A 123 -6.27 -4.69 16.71
N GLN A 124 -6.19 -4.30 17.98
CA GLN A 124 -6.77 -3.04 18.45
C GLN A 124 -6.12 -1.81 17.78
N LEU A 125 -4.81 -1.86 17.56
CA LEU A 125 -4.07 -0.80 16.88
C LEU A 125 -4.50 -0.67 15.42
N ILE A 126 -4.68 -1.78 14.70
CA ILE A 126 -5.18 -1.78 13.31
C ILE A 126 -6.60 -1.20 13.26
N MET A 127 -7.48 -1.61 14.19
CA MET A 127 -8.83 -1.06 14.28
C MET A 127 -8.81 0.46 14.51
N ALA A 128 -7.99 0.93 15.45
CA ALA A 128 -7.82 2.36 15.72
C ALA A 128 -7.31 3.13 14.49
N LEU A 129 -6.31 2.58 13.78
CA LEU A 129 -5.80 3.19 12.54
C LEU A 129 -6.88 3.25 11.44
N SER A 130 -7.72 2.23 11.33
CA SER A 130 -8.83 2.23 10.37
C SER A 130 -9.82 3.37 10.64
N PHE A 131 -10.12 3.66 11.91
CA PHE A 131 -10.98 4.79 12.27
C PHE A 131 -10.34 6.13 11.92
N VAL A 132 -9.04 6.29 12.18
CA VAL A 132 -8.30 7.52 11.83
C VAL A 132 -8.30 7.74 10.31
N LEU A 133 -7.98 6.69 9.52
CA LEU A 133 -7.98 6.77 8.06
C LEU A 133 -9.37 7.10 7.51
N HIS A 134 -10.42 6.50 8.05
CA HIS A 134 -11.79 6.82 7.64
C HIS A 134 -12.14 8.29 7.94
N GLY A 135 -11.76 8.79 9.11
CA GLY A 135 -11.92 10.19 9.47
C GLY A 135 -11.18 11.12 8.51
N MET A 136 -9.90 10.84 8.22
CA MET A 136 -9.12 11.64 7.27
C MET A 136 -9.73 11.66 5.87
N LEU A 137 -10.19 10.51 5.37
CA LEU A 137 -10.86 10.42 4.07
C LEU A 137 -12.16 11.23 4.06
N TYR A 138 -12.98 11.12 5.10
CA TYR A 138 -14.22 11.89 5.22
C TYR A 138 -13.96 13.41 5.22
N TYR A 139 -12.98 13.88 6.01
CA TYR A 139 -12.61 15.29 6.03
C TYR A 139 -12.06 15.76 4.68
N SER A 140 -11.23 14.95 4.01
CA SER A 140 -10.72 15.30 2.68
C SER A 140 -11.84 15.43 1.65
N ALA A 141 -12.83 14.53 1.68
CA ALA A 141 -14.00 14.60 0.81
C ALA A 141 -14.84 15.85 1.07
N MET A 142 -15.02 16.23 2.34
CA MET A 142 -15.72 17.47 2.71
C MET A 142 -14.98 18.72 2.22
N LEU A 143 -13.65 18.77 2.35
CA LEU A 143 -12.86 19.89 1.83
C LEU A 143 -12.96 20.02 0.31
N VAL A 144 -12.90 18.90 -0.42
CA VAL A 144 -13.08 18.88 -1.88
C VAL A 144 -14.50 19.31 -2.26
N ALA A 145 -15.52 18.88 -1.52
CA ALA A 145 -16.90 19.29 -1.76
C ALA A 145 -17.09 20.80 -1.54
N VAL A 146 -16.58 21.35 -0.44
CA VAL A 146 -16.64 22.80 -0.15
C VAL A 146 -15.87 23.59 -1.21
N ALA A 147 -14.69 23.13 -1.61
CA ALA A 147 -13.92 23.75 -2.70
C ALA A 147 -14.70 23.70 -4.02
N GLY A 148 -15.35 22.58 -4.34
CA GLY A 148 -16.18 22.42 -5.53
C GLY A 148 -17.38 23.36 -5.56
N ILE A 149 -18.06 23.55 -4.42
CA ILE A 149 -19.14 24.54 -4.29
C ILE A 149 -18.60 25.96 -4.52
N GLY A 150 -17.46 26.31 -3.92
CA GLY A 150 -16.82 27.61 -4.10
C GLY A 150 -16.45 27.88 -5.56
N LEU A 151 -15.87 26.90 -6.24
CA LEU A 151 -15.57 26.98 -7.67
C LEU A 151 -16.84 27.13 -8.51
N GLY A 152 -17.91 26.39 -8.20
CA GLY A 152 -19.20 26.50 -8.89
C GLY A 152 -19.83 27.89 -8.77
N VAL A 153 -19.85 28.46 -7.57
CA VAL A 153 -20.36 29.83 -7.34
C VAL A 153 -19.49 30.86 -8.06
N SER A 154 -18.16 30.72 -7.99
CA SER A 154 -17.24 31.63 -8.69
C SER A 154 -17.41 31.57 -10.21
N GLY A 155 -17.66 30.39 -10.76
CA GLY A 155 -17.94 30.20 -12.19
C GLY A 155 -19.20 30.93 -12.62
N ILE A 156 -20.30 30.81 -11.86
CA ILE A 156 -21.56 31.49 -12.17
C ILE A 156 -21.36 33.01 -12.21
N VAL A 157 -20.68 33.59 -11.21
CA VAL A 157 -20.42 35.04 -11.16
C VAL A 157 -19.49 35.49 -12.30
N PHE A 158 -18.50 34.67 -12.66
CA PHE A 158 -17.59 34.97 -13.76
C PHE A 158 -18.30 34.97 -15.12
N PHE A 159 -19.17 33.99 -15.38
CA PHE A 159 -19.92 33.90 -16.64
C PHE A 159 -21.13 34.86 -16.73
N ASP A 160 -21.64 35.37 -15.60
CA ASP A 160 -22.71 36.39 -15.60
C ASP A 160 -22.23 37.72 -16.22
N LYS A 161 -20.93 38.02 -16.14
CA LYS A 161 -20.38 39.31 -16.63
C LYS A 161 -20.25 39.39 -18.15
N ASP A 162 -20.12 38.26 -18.84
CA ASP A 162 -20.06 38.19 -20.31
C ASP A 162 -21.46 37.95 -20.95
N GLY A 163 -22.46 37.54 -20.16
CA GLY A 163 -23.83 37.30 -20.64
C GLY A 163 -24.66 38.56 -20.93
N GLN A 164 -24.28 39.72 -20.38
CA GLN A 164 -25.06 40.97 -20.52
C GLN A 164 -24.60 41.93 -21.62
N SER A 165 -23.59 41.61 -22.44
CA SER A 165 -23.12 42.59 -23.44
C SER A 165 -23.67 42.43 -24.86
N THR A 166 -24.39 41.36 -25.25
CA THR A 166 -24.84 41.29 -26.68
C THR A 166 -26.03 40.40 -27.07
N ALA A 167 -27.03 40.10 -26.22
CA ALA A 167 -28.13 39.23 -26.70
C ALA A 167 -29.57 39.48 -26.19
N THR A 168 -29.80 40.30 -25.17
CA THR A 168 -31.17 40.42 -24.62
C THR A 168 -32.08 41.39 -25.41
N GLY A 169 -31.51 42.23 -26.29
CA GLY A 169 -32.27 43.25 -27.01
C GLY A 169 -32.85 42.85 -28.37
N LYS A 170 -32.33 41.82 -29.06
CA LYS A 170 -32.67 41.56 -30.48
C LYS A 170 -33.38 40.22 -30.76
N ILE A 171 -33.37 39.29 -29.80
CA ILE A 171 -34.01 37.98 -29.98
C ILE A 171 -35.49 38.05 -29.55
N GLY A 172 -35.82 38.81 -28.51
CA GLY A 172 -37.21 39.07 -28.09
C GLY A 172 -38.02 39.85 -29.14
N GLU A 173 -37.40 40.81 -29.81
CA GLU A 173 -38.06 41.60 -30.86
C GLU A 173 -38.40 40.75 -32.09
N LYS A 174 -37.52 39.81 -32.47
CA LYS A 174 -37.78 38.87 -33.57
C LYS A 174 -38.83 37.82 -33.21
N ALA A 175 -38.88 37.36 -31.96
CA ALA A 175 -39.92 36.43 -31.51
C ALA A 175 -41.31 37.08 -31.46
N SER A 176 -41.39 38.35 -31.03
CA SER A 176 -42.64 39.11 -31.03
C SER A 176 -43.14 39.41 -32.46
N ALA A 177 -42.23 39.77 -33.37
CA ALA A 177 -42.58 40.01 -34.78
C ALA A 177 -43.08 38.74 -35.49
N VAL A 178 -42.51 37.57 -35.16
CA VAL A 178 -42.98 36.29 -35.69
C VAL A 178 -44.37 35.96 -35.15
N TYR A 179 -44.63 36.18 -33.86
CA TYR A 179 -45.95 35.93 -33.26
C TYR A 179 -47.05 36.81 -33.88
N ASP A 180 -46.79 38.11 -34.08
CA ASP A 180 -47.76 39.03 -34.71
C ASP A 180 -48.02 38.68 -36.19
N SER A 181 -47.00 38.23 -36.92
CA SER A 181 -47.16 37.79 -38.31
C SER A 181 -48.02 36.52 -38.45
N VAL A 182 -47.96 35.61 -37.47
CA VAL A 182 -48.81 34.41 -37.43
C VAL A 182 -50.25 34.79 -37.05
N ARG A 183 -50.43 35.75 -36.14
CA ARG A 183 -51.75 36.21 -35.71
C ARG A 183 -52.51 36.94 -36.83
N GLN A 184 -51.85 37.78 -37.62
CA GLN A 184 -52.50 38.49 -38.74
C GLN A 184 -52.94 37.57 -39.88
N ARG A 185 -52.31 36.40 -40.08
CA ARG A 185 -52.77 35.41 -41.07
C ARG A 185 -54.06 34.71 -40.65
N SER A 186 -54.34 34.60 -39.35
CA SER A 186 -55.53 33.93 -38.84
C SER A 186 -56.83 34.73 -39.03
N THR A 187 -56.75 36.04 -39.24
CA THR A 187 -57.93 36.94 -39.30
C THR A 187 -58.43 37.25 -40.71
N HIS A 188 -57.81 36.67 -41.75
CA HIS A 188 -58.14 36.95 -43.16
C HIS A 188 -58.67 35.71 -43.91
N GLN A 189 -59.02 34.65 -43.18
CA GLN A 189 -59.50 33.38 -43.71
C GLN A 189 -60.94 33.10 -43.26
N ASP A 190 -61.81 34.10 -43.41
CA ASP A 190 -63.28 33.98 -43.37
C ASP A 190 -63.87 34.65 -44.63
#